data_AF-X0RJG5-F1
#
_entry.id   AF-X0RJG5-F1
#
_cell.length_a   1.000
_cell.length_b   1.000
_cell.length_c   1.000
_cell.angle_alpha   90.00
_cell.angle_beta   90.00
_cell.angle_gamma   90.00
#
_symmetry.space_group_name_H-M   'P 1'
#
loop_
_entity.id
_entity.type
_entity.pdbx_description
1 polymer ?
#
loop_
_entity_poly.entity_id
_entity_poly.type
_entity_poly.pdbx_seq_one_letter_code
_entity_poly.pdbx_strand_id
1 'polypeptide(L)'
;MLTAKDVKTFAKSCGADLAGITPMDRFEGAPKQMDPRYIYPEAKSMIVLGVRILRGTLRGVEEGTFFIAYSGMGYAGINTIFQPMILWNFCRLLEDEGWEAVPIPNNFAWTGAYTIGTEGDRI
;
A
#
# COMPACT_ATOMS: atom_id res chain seq x y z
N MET A 1 11.64 -3.66 21.53
CA MET A 1 10.20 -3.64 21.17
C MET A 1 10.00 -2.48 20.22
N LEU A 2 9.54 -2.74 19.01
CA LEU A 2 9.35 -1.71 17.99
C LEU A 2 8.14 -0.83 18.35
N THR A 3 8.31 0.49 18.39
CA THR A 3 7.22 1.41 18.74
C THR A 3 6.53 1.96 17.48
N ALA A 4 5.32 2.49 17.63
CA ALA A 4 4.63 3.19 16.54
C ALA A 4 5.43 4.39 15.98
N LYS A 5 6.29 5.00 16.80
CA LYS A 5 7.18 6.09 16.37
C LYS A 5 8.30 5.57 15.47
N ASP A 6 8.87 4.42 15.81
CA ASP A 6 9.94 3.78 15.03
C ASP A 6 9.41 3.32 13.67
N VAL A 7 8.25 2.65 13.65
CA VAL A 7 7.54 2.25 12.42
C VAL A 7 7.32 3.44 11.49
N LYS A 8 6.83 4.57 12.01
CA LYS A 8 6.62 5.78 11.21
C LYS A 8 7.95 6.41 10.74
N THR A 9 9.02 6.27 11.52
CA THR A 9 10.36 6.73 11.14
C THR A 9 10.91 5.88 10.00
N PHE A 10 10.77 4.55 10.06
CA PHE A 10 11.17 3.63 9.00
C PHE A 10 10.40 3.88 7.70
N ALA A 11 9.08 4.08 7.79
CA ALA A 11 8.27 4.40 6.61
C ALA A 11 8.78 5.67 5.91
N LYS A 12 9.07 6.73 6.67
CA LYS A 12 9.62 7.98 6.14
C LYS A 12 11.02 7.83 5.58
N SER A 13 11.89 7.04 6.22
CA SER A 13 13.25 6.79 5.71
C SER A 13 13.24 6.01 4.39
N CYS A 14 12.20 5.19 4.16
CA CYS A 14 12.01 4.47 2.90
C CYS A 14 11.45 5.33 1.77
N GLY A 15 10.86 6.49 2.08
CA GLY A 15 10.30 7.43 1.08
C GLY A 15 8.79 7.65 1.18
N ALA A 16 8.10 7.08 2.16
CA ALA A 16 6.70 7.39 2.40
C ALA A 16 6.54 8.81 2.97
N ASP A 17 5.53 9.54 2.50
CA ASP A 17 5.18 10.85 3.04
C ASP A 17 4.36 10.73 4.34
N LEU A 18 3.53 9.68 4.42
CA LEU A 18 2.67 9.39 5.56
C LEU A 18 2.68 7.89 5.89
N ALA A 19 2.42 7.59 7.16
CA ALA A 19 2.22 6.22 7.63
C ALA A 19 1.12 6.16 8.67
N GLY A 20 0.09 5.35 8.39
CA GLY A 20 -1.01 5.02 9.29
C GLY A 20 -0.80 3.62 9.88
N ILE A 21 -1.25 3.41 11.12
CA ILE A 21 -1.22 2.10 11.78
C ILE A 21 -2.61 1.90 12.38
N THR A 22 -3.22 0.75 12.10
CA THR A 22 -4.54 0.37 12.64
C THR A 22 -4.50 -1.06 13.17
N PRO A 23 -5.22 -1.36 14.27
CA PRO A 23 -5.41 -2.75 14.70
C PRO A 23 -6.20 -3.55 13.65
N MET A 24 -6.00 -4.87 13.65
CA MET A 24 -6.63 -5.77 12.67
C MET A 24 -8.13 -6.03 12.94
N ASP A 25 -8.61 -5.78 14.16
CA ASP A 25 -10.04 -5.89 14.53
C ASP A 25 -10.95 -4.96 13.71
N ARG A 26 -10.42 -3.85 13.18
CA ARG A 26 -11.13 -2.91 12.29
C ARG A 26 -11.60 -3.53 10.98
N PHE A 27 -11.07 -4.69 10.61
CA PHE A 27 -11.47 -5.44 9.42
C PHE A 27 -12.55 -6.50 9.71
N GLU A 28 -13.05 -6.58 10.96
CA GLU A 28 -14.14 -7.49 11.30
C GLU A 28 -15.41 -7.21 10.49
N GLY A 29 -15.96 -8.28 9.90
CA GLY A 29 -17.15 -8.22 9.07
C GLY A 29 -16.89 -7.90 7.59
N ALA A 30 -15.64 -7.65 7.19
CA ALA A 30 -15.29 -7.54 5.78
C ALA A 30 -15.49 -8.90 5.06
N PRO A 31 -15.86 -8.90 3.76
CA PRO A 31 -15.91 -10.13 2.98
C PRO A 31 -14.60 -10.90 3.09
N LYS A 32 -14.66 -12.24 3.24
CA LYS A 32 -13.48 -13.09 3.45
C LYS A 32 -12.38 -12.84 2.43
N GLN A 33 -12.76 -12.56 1.20
CA GLN A 33 -11.87 -12.07 0.18
C GLN A 33 -11.28 -10.80 0.74
N MET A 34 -11.91 -9.63 0.73
CA MET A 34 -11.36 -8.32 1.14
C MET A 34 -10.78 -8.15 2.57
N ASP A 35 -10.80 -9.17 3.42
CA ASP A 35 -10.37 -9.12 4.83
C ASP A 35 -8.91 -9.58 5.01
N PRO A 36 -7.97 -8.68 5.34
CA PRO A 36 -6.55 -9.01 5.48
C PRO A 36 -6.25 -9.95 6.65
N ARG A 37 -7.18 -10.16 7.59
CA ARG A 37 -7.02 -11.15 8.67
C ARG A 37 -6.93 -12.57 8.13
N TYR A 38 -7.49 -12.85 6.95
CA TYR A 38 -7.34 -14.16 6.30
C TYR A 38 -6.02 -14.31 5.54
N ILE A 39 -5.31 -13.22 5.26
CA ILE A 39 -3.95 -13.25 4.68
C ILE A 39 -2.94 -13.62 5.75
N TYR A 40 -3.01 -12.94 6.90
CA TYR A 40 -2.12 -13.18 8.03
C TYR A 40 -2.89 -13.14 9.36
N PRO A 41 -3.41 -14.29 9.83
CA PRO A 41 -4.28 -14.35 11.02
C PRO A 41 -3.62 -13.88 12.32
N GLU A 42 -2.30 -13.99 12.42
CA GLU A 42 -1.53 -13.60 13.61
C GLU A 42 -1.12 -12.12 13.60
N ALA A 43 -1.36 -11.41 12.50
CA ALA A 43 -1.05 -9.99 12.39
C ALA A 43 -1.83 -9.18 13.44
N LYS A 44 -1.13 -8.28 14.13
CA LYS A 44 -1.74 -7.39 15.14
C LYS A 44 -2.15 -6.05 14.56
N SER A 45 -1.52 -5.63 13.47
CA SER A 45 -1.72 -4.31 12.89
C SER A 45 -1.59 -4.31 11.37
N MET A 46 -2.39 -3.48 10.72
CA MET A 46 -2.21 -3.06 9.33
C MET A 46 -1.49 -1.71 9.30
N ILE A 47 -0.45 -1.61 8.47
CA ILE A 47 0.32 -0.38 8.26
C ILE A 47 0.06 0.12 6.84
N VAL A 48 -0.38 1.37 6.70
CA VAL A 48 -0.70 1.98 5.41
C VAL A 48 0.32 3.07 5.11
N LEU A 49 0.95 2.99 3.94
CA LEU A 49 1.94 3.96 3.47
C LEU A 49 1.30 4.92 2.47
N GLY A 50 1.47 6.22 2.71
CA GLY A 50 1.01 7.29 1.82
C GLY A 50 2.17 7.90 1.05
N VAL A 51 1.99 8.06 -0.26
CA VAL A 51 2.97 8.69 -1.16
C VAL A 51 2.28 9.80 -1.94
N ARG A 52 2.87 10.99 -1.95
CA ARG A 52 2.33 12.16 -2.62
C ARG A 52 2.52 12.05 -4.13
N ILE A 53 1.53 12.55 -4.87
CA ILE A 53 1.74 12.94 -6.26
C ILE A 53 2.48 14.28 -6.24
N LEU A 54 3.60 14.37 -6.96
CA LEU A 54 4.37 15.61 -7.04
C LEU A 54 3.54 16.68 -7.77
N ARG A 55 3.31 17.83 -7.13
CA ARG A 55 2.49 18.91 -7.71
C ARG A 55 2.94 19.33 -9.12
N GLY A 56 4.25 19.28 -9.37
CA GLY A 56 4.84 19.63 -10.66
C GLY A 56 4.41 18.72 -11.81
N THR A 57 4.02 17.47 -11.56
CA THR A 57 3.57 16.57 -12.63
C THR A 57 2.22 17.01 -13.23
N LEU A 58 1.46 17.84 -12.52
CA LEU A 58 0.19 18.40 -12.98
C LEU A 58 0.37 19.69 -13.79
N ARG A 59 1.54 20.37 -13.70
CA ARG A 59 1.75 21.66 -14.36
C ARG A 59 1.53 21.58 -15.87
N GLY A 60 2.02 20.52 -16.52
CA GLY A 60 1.79 20.34 -17.95
C GLY A 60 0.30 20.36 -18.30
N VAL A 61 -0.49 19.56 -17.60
CA VAL A 61 -1.95 19.47 -17.80
C VAL A 61 -2.61 20.84 -17.64
N GLU A 62 -2.20 21.61 -16.64
CA GLU A 62 -2.75 22.96 -16.36
C GLU A 62 -2.40 23.99 -17.44
N GLU A 63 -1.19 23.91 -18.00
CA GLU A 63 -0.76 24.78 -19.10
C GLU A 63 -1.19 24.24 -20.48
N GLY A 64 -1.93 23.13 -20.54
CA GLY A 64 -2.36 22.51 -21.80
C GLY A 64 -1.24 21.86 -22.61
N THR A 65 -0.16 21.41 -21.96
CA THR A 65 1.02 20.78 -22.60
C THR A 65 1.60 19.62 -21.78
N PHE A 66 2.58 18.88 -22.29
CA PHE A 66 3.37 17.88 -21.53
C PHE A 66 2.60 16.98 -20.54
N PHE A 67 1.43 16.48 -20.96
CA PHE A 67 0.52 15.64 -20.14
C PHE A 67 1.20 14.36 -19.63
N ILE A 68 2.21 13.88 -20.36
CA ILE A 68 2.97 12.68 -20.03
C ILE A 68 3.70 12.79 -18.68
N ALA A 69 3.94 14.00 -18.16
CA ALA A 69 4.52 14.18 -16.83
C ALA A 69 3.66 13.55 -15.73
N TYR A 70 2.33 13.75 -15.78
CA TYR A 70 1.39 13.14 -14.85
C TYR A 70 1.31 11.63 -15.07
N SER A 71 1.04 11.18 -16.29
CA SER A 71 0.87 9.75 -16.57
C SER A 71 2.15 8.95 -16.26
N GLY A 72 3.32 9.49 -16.61
CA GLY A 72 4.62 8.86 -16.41
C GLY A 72 5.11 8.93 -14.97
N MET A 73 5.28 10.14 -14.41
CA MET A 73 5.89 10.30 -13.09
C MET A 73 4.88 10.45 -11.95
N GLY A 74 3.70 11.01 -12.21
CA GLY A 74 2.65 11.22 -11.22
C GLY A 74 1.73 10.01 -10.98
N TYR A 75 1.67 9.07 -11.91
CA TYR A 75 0.83 7.88 -11.83
C TYR A 75 1.61 6.59 -12.03
N ALA A 76 2.11 6.31 -13.23
CA ALA A 76 2.75 5.02 -13.54
C ALA A 76 3.99 4.78 -12.67
N GLY A 77 4.94 5.73 -12.66
CA GLY A 77 6.17 5.62 -11.88
C GLY A 77 5.93 5.47 -10.38
N ILE A 78 4.90 6.14 -9.83
CA ILE A 78 4.51 5.94 -8.43
C ILE A 78 4.03 4.51 -8.20
N ASN A 79 3.11 4.01 -9.03
CA ASN A 79 2.45 2.72 -8.81
C ASN A 79 3.33 1.50 -9.14
N THR A 80 4.22 1.61 -10.12
CA THR A 80 4.99 0.46 -10.61
C THR A 80 6.43 0.42 -10.11
N ILE A 81 6.98 1.55 -9.67
CA ILE A 81 8.38 1.65 -9.23
C ILE A 81 8.46 2.17 -7.80
N PHE A 82 8.01 3.40 -7.55
CA PHE A 82 8.32 4.09 -6.30
C PHE A 82 7.63 3.48 -5.08
N GLN A 83 6.30 3.30 -5.11
CA GLN A 83 5.57 2.65 -4.02
C GLN A 83 6.03 1.21 -3.77
N PRO A 84 6.22 0.34 -4.79
CA PRO A 84 6.77 -1.00 -4.58
C PRO A 84 8.14 -0.99 -3.90
N MET A 85 9.05 -0.10 -4.30
CA MET A 85 10.37 0.00 -3.69
C MET A 85 10.32 0.50 -2.24
N ILE A 86 9.43 1.45 -1.94
CA ILE A 86 9.18 1.89 -0.56
C ILE A 86 8.67 0.71 0.27
N LEU A 87 7.66 -0.01 -0.22
CA LEU A 87 7.03 -1.12 0.48
C LEU A 87 8.05 -2.25 0.75
N TRP A 88 8.84 -2.62 -0.24
CA TRP A 88 9.86 -3.66 -0.09
C TRP A 88 10.90 -3.27 0.97
N ASN A 89 11.49 -2.08 0.87
CA ASN A 89 12.48 -1.63 1.83
C ASN A 89 11.89 -1.49 3.25
N PHE A 90 10.64 -1.07 3.35
CA PHE A 90 9.96 -0.96 4.63
C PHE A 90 9.72 -2.32 5.30
N CYS A 91 9.23 -3.32 4.56
CA CYS A 91 9.09 -4.69 5.07
C CYS A 91 10.44 -5.26 5.50
N ARG A 92 11.51 -5.04 4.71
CA ARG A 92 12.87 -5.46 5.07
C ARG A 92 13.31 -4.90 6.43
N LEU A 93 13.05 -3.62 6.70
CA LEU A 93 13.39 -3.01 8.00
C LEU A 93 12.57 -3.57 9.17
N LEU A 94 11.32 -3.96 8.94
CA LEU A 94 10.52 -4.63 9.97
C LEU A 94 11.07 -6.03 10.27
N GLU A 95 11.43 -6.78 9.22
CA GLU A 95 12.01 -8.12 9.35
C GLU A 95 13.39 -8.08 10.01
N ASP A 96 14.23 -7.08 9.70
CA ASP A 96 15.52 -6.85 10.35
C ASP A 96 15.35 -6.60 11.88
N GLU A 97 14.20 -6.05 12.31
CA GLU A 97 13.81 -5.88 13.72
C GLU A 97 13.07 -7.10 14.32
N GLY A 98 12.99 -8.21 13.56
CA GLY A 98 12.38 -9.47 13.99
C GLY A 98 10.86 -9.54 13.84
N TRP A 99 10.25 -8.69 13.01
CA TRP A 99 8.81 -8.69 12.74
C TRP A 99 8.50 -9.12 11.32
N GLU A 100 7.72 -10.19 11.16
CA GLU A 100 7.20 -10.60 9.86
C GLU A 100 6.13 -9.61 9.35
N ALA A 101 6.20 -9.24 8.08
CA ALA A 101 5.26 -8.33 7.44
C ALA A 101 4.87 -8.83 6.04
N VAL A 102 3.57 -8.80 5.72
CA VAL A 102 3.09 -9.15 4.38
C VAL A 102 2.97 -7.87 3.54
N PRO A 103 3.73 -7.73 2.44
CA PRO A 103 3.63 -6.58 1.55
C PRO A 103 2.34 -6.66 0.72
N ILE A 104 1.49 -5.62 0.79
CA ILE A 104 0.28 -5.48 -0.03
C ILE A 104 0.45 -4.27 -0.96
N PRO A 105 0.80 -4.48 -2.24
CA PRO A 105 0.99 -3.37 -3.18
C PRO A 105 -0.34 -2.88 -3.77
N ASN A 106 -0.37 -1.62 -4.23
CA ASN A 106 -1.55 -1.04 -4.88
C ASN A 106 -1.78 -1.56 -6.31
N ASN A 107 -0.72 -1.94 -7.02
CA ASN A 107 -0.75 -2.24 -8.45
C ASN A 107 -1.20 -3.68 -8.79
N PHE A 108 -1.53 -4.50 -7.80
CA PHE A 108 -2.12 -5.82 -8.03
C PHE A 108 -3.53 -5.84 -7.46
N ALA A 109 -4.52 -5.86 -8.36
CA ALA A 109 -5.90 -6.09 -7.98
C ALA A 109 -6.00 -7.47 -7.34
N TRP A 110 -5.95 -7.52 -6.01
CA TRP A 110 -6.64 -8.46 -5.14
C TRP A 110 -7.02 -9.78 -5.84
N THR A 111 -6.03 -10.64 -6.08
CA THR A 111 -6.12 -11.78 -7.01
C THR A 111 -7.05 -12.90 -6.55
N GLY A 112 -7.74 -12.71 -5.41
CA GLY A 112 -8.84 -13.56 -4.93
C GLY A 112 -10.21 -12.86 -4.75
N ALA A 113 -10.31 -11.53 -4.83
CA ALA A 113 -11.61 -10.84 -4.68
C ALA A 113 -12.50 -10.96 -5.92
N TYR A 114 -11.89 -10.93 -7.11
CA TYR A 114 -12.63 -10.95 -8.38
C TYR A 114 -12.84 -12.34 -8.97
N THR A 115 -12.07 -13.34 -8.52
CA THR A 115 -12.05 -14.71 -9.08
C THR A 115 -12.94 -15.70 -8.33
N ILE A 116 -13.29 -15.44 -7.07
CA ILE A 116 -14.04 -16.39 -6.23
C ILE A 116 -15.46 -15.86 -5.89
N GLY A 117 -15.74 -14.58 -6.17
CA GLY A 117 -17.03 -13.95 -5.90
C GLY A 117 -18.10 -14.10 -6.99
N THR A 118 -17.77 -14.67 -8.15
CA THR A 118 -18.72 -14.80 -9.28
C THR A 118 -19.39 -16.17 -9.39
N GLU A 119 -19.06 -17.12 -8.51
CA GLU A 119 -19.66 -18.47 -8.54
C GLU A 119 -20.89 -18.62 -7.62
N GLY A 120 -21.31 -17.55 -6.92
CA GLY A 120 -22.42 -17.59 -5.95
C GLY A 120 -23.79 -17.11 -6.43
N ASP A 121 -23.88 -16.30 -7.49
CA ASP A 121 -25.12 -15.61 -7.89
C ASP A 121 -25.61 -15.94 -9.30
N ARG A 122 -25.42 -17.20 -9.74
CA ARG A 122 -26.16 -17.75 -10.89
C ARG A 122 -27.22 -18.73 -10.38
N ILE A 123 -28.35 -18.16 -9.95
CA ILE A 123 -29.66 -18.85 -9.93
C ILE A 123 -30.35 -18.57 -11.26
#